data_AF-A0A3M7ATD8-F1
#
_entry.id   AF-A0A3M7ATD8-F1
#
_cell.length_a   1.000
_cell.length_b   1.000
_cell.length_c   1.000
_cell.angle_alpha   90.00
_cell.angle_beta   90.00
_cell.angle_gamma   90.00
#
_symmetry.space_group_name_H-M   'P 1'
#
loop_
_entity.id
_entity.type
_entity.pdbx_description
1 polymer ?
#
loop_
_entity_poly.entity_id
_entity_poly.type
_entity_poly.pdbx_seq_one_letter_code
_entity_poly.pdbx_strand_id
1 'polypeptide(L)'
;PRLVPGWKKPIVIGRHAFGDQYRAKDSLINGPGTLEMVFTPKGGQPEKIKVFEFDEKHQGGVSQTQYNTVESISGFAHASFKHALNLNMPMYMSTKNTILKKYDGRFKDIFQEIYEKQYRKEFESKGIWYEHRLIDDMVAQMVKSEGGMLIAMKNYDGDVQSDIVAQGFGSLGLMTSVLITPDGKTFEAEAAHGTVTRHFREHQKGNPTSTNPIASIFAWTRGLAKRGELDGTPELVKFAESLEEACVHVVDQQGIMTKDLAISCGKPKDFVTTGEYLDAVEKRMKSVLGSKL
;
A
#
# COMPACT_ATOMS: atom_id res chain seq x y z
N PRO A 1 20.87 -1.33 3.55
CA PRO A 1 20.68 -0.22 4.51
C PRO A 1 19.38 0.51 4.22
N ARG A 2 18.71 1.04 5.24
CA ARG A 2 17.50 1.87 5.04
C ARG A 2 17.90 3.28 4.67
N LEU A 3 17.17 3.91 3.74
CA LEU A 3 17.39 5.31 3.38
C LEU A 3 16.90 6.28 4.46
N VAL A 4 15.96 5.84 5.29
CA VAL A 4 15.56 6.51 6.53
C VAL A 4 16.12 5.70 7.71
N PRO A 5 17.31 6.05 8.26
CA PRO A 5 18.01 5.20 9.22
C PRO A 5 17.24 4.97 10.53
N GLY A 6 16.38 5.94 10.90
CA GLY A 6 15.56 5.89 12.10
C GLY A 6 14.50 4.79 12.09
N TRP A 7 14.06 4.32 10.92
CA TRP A 7 13.01 3.30 10.81
C TRP A 7 13.53 1.92 11.21
N LYS A 8 13.46 1.60 12.49
CA LYS A 8 13.94 0.32 13.06
C LYS A 8 12.87 -0.77 12.98
N LYS A 9 11.59 -0.39 12.97
CA LYS A 9 10.44 -1.29 12.93
C LYS A 9 9.64 -1.09 11.63
N PRO A 10 8.92 -2.11 11.12
CA PRO A 10 8.12 -1.96 9.90
C PRO A 10 7.06 -0.86 10.01
N ILE A 11 6.75 -0.22 8.88
CA ILE A 11 5.60 0.69 8.74
C ILE A 11 4.63 0.02 7.78
N VAL A 12 3.38 -0.14 8.19
CA VAL A 12 2.34 -0.77 7.36
C VAL A 12 1.40 0.31 6.84
N ILE A 13 1.25 0.40 5.53
CA ILE A 13 0.29 1.31 4.90
C ILE A 13 -1.00 0.54 4.60
N GLY A 14 -2.10 0.93 5.24
CA GLY A 14 -3.43 0.46 4.89
C GLY A 14 -4.03 1.39 3.86
N ARG A 15 -4.01 1.02 2.58
CA ARG A 15 -4.59 1.83 1.49
C ARG A 15 -6.08 1.54 1.31
N HIS A 16 -6.91 2.57 1.26
CA HIS A 16 -8.32 2.43 0.86
C HIS A 16 -8.46 2.23 -0.66
N ALA A 17 -8.51 0.98 -1.12
CA ALA A 17 -8.56 0.65 -2.55
C ALA A 17 -9.94 0.84 -3.23
N PHE A 18 -10.64 1.94 -2.95
CA PHE A 18 -11.94 2.25 -3.56
C PHE A 18 -12.19 3.76 -3.68
N GLY A 19 -12.86 4.16 -4.77
CA GLY A 19 -13.35 5.52 -4.96
C GLY A 19 -12.22 6.54 -5.16
N ASP A 20 -12.51 7.78 -4.76
CA ASP A 20 -11.61 8.93 -4.86
C ASP A 20 -11.08 9.12 -6.31
N GLN A 21 -9.83 9.54 -6.49
CA GLN A 21 -9.25 9.86 -7.80
C GLN A 21 -9.32 8.69 -8.79
N TYR A 22 -9.27 7.45 -8.30
CA TYR A 22 -9.23 6.23 -9.11
C TYR A 22 -10.57 5.86 -9.73
N ARG A 23 -11.65 6.55 -9.35
CA ARG A 23 -12.98 6.45 -9.98
C ARG A 23 -13.56 7.82 -10.31
N ALA A 24 -12.70 8.83 -10.38
CA ALA A 24 -13.12 10.18 -10.71
C ALA A 24 -13.54 10.29 -12.18
N LYS A 25 -14.31 11.35 -12.46
CA LYS A 25 -14.57 11.83 -13.82
C LYS A 25 -14.01 13.23 -13.95
N ASP A 26 -13.17 13.42 -14.96
CA ASP A 26 -12.49 14.67 -15.27
C ASP A 26 -12.88 15.18 -16.65
N SER A 27 -12.74 16.49 -16.83
CA SER A 27 -13.05 17.18 -18.09
C SER A 27 -12.17 18.40 -18.29
N LEU A 28 -11.78 18.63 -19.55
CA LEU A 28 -11.27 19.92 -20.01
C LEU A 28 -12.42 20.92 -20.12
N ILE A 29 -12.17 22.16 -19.71
CA ILE A 29 -13.09 23.29 -19.83
C ILE A 29 -12.47 24.24 -20.85
N ASN A 30 -13.12 24.43 -22.00
CA ASN A 30 -12.52 25.14 -23.13
C ASN A 30 -12.80 26.66 -23.16
N GLY A 31 -13.58 27.19 -22.21
CA GLY A 31 -13.95 28.60 -22.21
C GLY A 31 -14.80 29.00 -21.00
N PRO A 32 -15.36 30.22 -21.01
CA PRO A 32 -16.19 30.74 -19.92
C PRO A 32 -17.45 29.90 -19.67
N GLY A 33 -17.88 29.83 -18.42
CA GLY A 33 -19.10 29.14 -17.99
C GLY A 33 -19.14 28.81 -16.50
N THR A 34 -20.33 28.46 -16.01
CA THR A 34 -20.52 28.03 -14.63
C THR A 34 -20.29 26.53 -14.48
N LEU A 35 -19.43 26.13 -13.54
CA LEU A 35 -19.24 24.74 -13.12
C LEU A 35 -20.09 24.47 -11.88
N GLU A 36 -21.04 23.54 -11.98
CA GLU A 36 -21.91 23.10 -10.89
C GLU A 36 -21.73 21.61 -10.59
N MET A 37 -21.86 21.24 -9.32
CA MET A 37 -22.06 19.87 -8.87
C MET A 37 -23.55 19.67 -8.59
N VAL A 38 -24.16 18.66 -9.20
CA VAL A 38 -25.60 18.39 -9.09
C VAL A 38 -25.83 16.98 -8.55
N PHE A 39 -26.57 16.87 -7.45
CA PHE A 39 -27.05 15.61 -6.91
C PHE A 39 -28.58 15.57 -7.02
N THR A 40 -29.16 14.53 -7.63
CA THR A 40 -30.61 14.37 -7.73
C THR A 40 -31.05 13.18 -6.88
N PRO A 41 -31.64 13.42 -5.70
CA PRO A 41 -32.20 12.34 -4.89
C PRO A 41 -33.27 11.58 -5.66
N LYS A 42 -33.35 10.26 -5.47
CA LYS A 42 -34.41 9.45 -6.10
C LYS A 42 -35.78 9.93 -5.58
N GLY A 43 -36.62 10.43 -6.49
CA GLY A 43 -37.94 11.00 -6.16
C GLY A 43 -37.90 12.41 -5.56
N GLY A 44 -36.73 13.07 -5.54
CA GLY A 44 -36.56 14.44 -5.06
C GLY A 44 -36.17 15.42 -6.17
N GLN A 45 -35.99 16.69 -5.80
CA GLN A 45 -35.54 17.74 -6.71
C GLN A 45 -34.00 17.80 -6.75
N PRO A 46 -33.40 18.21 -7.88
CA PRO A 46 -31.94 18.38 -7.98
C PRO A 46 -31.40 19.40 -6.98
N GLU A 47 -30.38 19.00 -6.23
CA GLU A 47 -29.56 19.85 -5.37
C GLU A 47 -28.34 20.32 -6.16
N LYS A 48 -28.14 21.63 -6.25
CA LYS A 48 -27.05 22.24 -7.00
C LYS A 48 -26.08 22.97 -6.08
N ILE A 49 -24.79 22.75 -6.30
CA ILE A 49 -23.71 23.47 -5.63
C ILE A 49 -22.83 24.06 -6.72
N LYS A 50 -22.78 25.40 -6.79
CA LYS A 50 -21.82 26.10 -7.64
C LYS A 50 -20.40 25.83 -7.15
N VAL A 51 -19.57 25.27 -8.01
CA VAL A 51 -18.16 24.97 -7.74
C VAL A 51 -17.29 26.17 -8.11
N PHE A 52 -17.46 26.66 -9.34
CA PHE A 52 -16.66 27.77 -9.85
C PHE A 52 -17.36 28.48 -11.01
N GLU A 53 -16.96 29.73 -11.29
CA GLU A 53 -17.36 30.49 -12.48
C GLU A 53 -16.10 30.75 -13.31
N PHE A 54 -15.99 30.11 -14.47
CA PHE A 54 -14.98 30.44 -15.45
C PHE A 54 -15.42 31.70 -16.21
N ASP A 55 -14.66 32.78 -16.07
CA ASP A 55 -14.80 33.97 -16.92
C ASP A 55 -13.71 34.01 -18.02
N GLU A 56 -13.77 35.04 -18.88
CA GLU A 56 -12.87 35.23 -20.03
C GLU A 56 -11.38 35.23 -19.66
N LYS A 57 -10.99 35.71 -18.46
CA LYS A 57 -9.58 35.78 -18.07
C LYS A 57 -8.97 34.43 -17.73
N HIS A 58 -9.78 33.41 -17.39
CA HIS A 58 -9.26 32.09 -17.04
C HIS A 58 -8.82 31.28 -18.26
N GLN A 59 -9.30 31.61 -19.46
CA GLN A 59 -8.98 30.90 -20.71
C GLN A 59 -9.26 29.38 -20.65
N GLY A 60 -10.35 29.01 -19.96
CA GLY A 60 -10.72 27.61 -19.71
C GLY A 60 -10.06 27.04 -18.44
N GLY A 61 -9.90 25.72 -18.41
CA GLY A 61 -9.31 25.02 -17.27
C GLY A 61 -9.59 23.52 -17.27
N VAL A 62 -9.55 22.92 -16.08
CA VAL A 62 -9.86 21.50 -15.87
C VAL A 62 -10.81 21.35 -14.69
N SER A 63 -11.61 20.30 -14.70
CA SER A 63 -12.50 19.94 -13.59
C SER A 63 -12.43 18.45 -13.30
N GLN A 64 -12.68 18.08 -12.06
CA GLN A 64 -12.73 16.69 -11.62
C GLN A 64 -13.82 16.54 -10.55
N THR A 65 -14.58 15.45 -10.62
CA THR A 65 -15.50 15.04 -9.55
C THR A 65 -15.18 13.61 -9.12
N GLN A 66 -15.18 13.38 -7.81
CA GLN A 66 -14.90 12.08 -7.21
C GLN A 66 -15.88 11.79 -6.06
N TYR A 67 -15.97 10.53 -5.67
CA TYR A 67 -16.91 10.09 -4.63
C TYR A 67 -16.35 8.92 -3.82
N ASN A 68 -16.95 8.72 -2.65
CA ASN A 68 -16.77 7.52 -1.85
C ASN A 68 -18.09 7.14 -1.17
N THR A 69 -18.14 5.98 -0.51
CA THR A 69 -19.36 5.48 0.14
C THR A 69 -19.12 5.17 1.61
N VAL A 70 -20.15 5.36 2.44
CA VAL A 70 -20.10 5.02 3.87
C VAL A 70 -19.80 3.53 4.08
N GLU A 71 -20.37 2.68 3.23
CA GLU A 71 -20.12 1.23 3.25
C GLU A 71 -18.63 0.92 3.05
N SER A 72 -18.02 1.47 1.99
CA SER A 72 -16.62 1.22 1.69
C SER A 72 -15.67 1.77 2.76
N ILE A 73 -15.94 2.99 3.26
CA ILE A 73 -15.13 3.60 4.33
C ILE A 73 -15.24 2.77 5.63
N SER A 74 -16.44 2.29 5.97
CA SER A 74 -16.64 1.44 7.16
C SER A 74 -15.89 0.11 7.03
N GLY A 75 -15.95 -0.52 5.85
CA GLY A 75 -15.18 -1.74 5.57
C GLY A 75 -13.68 -1.53 5.70
N PHE A 76 -13.18 -0.41 5.17
CA PHE A 76 -11.77 -0.01 5.30
C PHE A 76 -11.35 0.22 6.76
N ALA A 77 -12.18 0.88 7.57
CA ALA A 77 -11.94 1.07 9.00
C ALA A 77 -11.84 -0.28 9.73
N HIS A 78 -12.81 -1.18 9.52
CA HIS A 78 -12.79 -2.51 10.12
C HIS A 78 -11.55 -3.32 9.75
N ALA A 79 -11.18 -3.33 8.47
CA ALA A 79 -9.98 -4.03 8.00
C ALA A 79 -8.71 -3.47 8.68
N SER A 80 -8.60 -2.14 8.77
CA SER A 80 -7.46 -1.47 9.37
C SER A 80 -7.33 -1.77 10.88
N PHE A 81 -8.43 -1.66 11.64
CA PHE A 81 -8.41 -1.95 13.08
C PHE A 81 -8.09 -3.41 13.39
N LYS A 82 -8.71 -4.36 12.68
CA LYS A 82 -8.41 -5.79 12.83
C LYS A 82 -6.96 -6.09 12.50
N HIS A 83 -6.42 -5.48 11.45
CA HIS A 83 -5.03 -5.71 11.07
C HIS A 83 -4.05 -5.13 12.10
N ALA A 84 -4.30 -3.92 12.61
CA ALA A 84 -3.51 -3.32 13.67
C ALA A 84 -3.51 -4.18 14.96
N LEU A 85 -4.67 -4.73 15.35
CA LEU A 85 -4.78 -5.66 16.48
C LEU A 85 -4.00 -6.96 16.28
N ASN A 86 -4.03 -7.51 15.07
CA ASN A 86 -3.29 -8.72 14.71
C ASN A 86 -1.77 -8.48 14.74
N LEU A 87 -1.32 -7.33 14.25
CA LEU A 87 0.09 -6.93 14.26
C LEU A 87 0.57 -6.40 15.62
N ASN A 88 -0.36 -6.16 16.56
CA ASN A 88 -0.09 -5.49 17.83
C ASN A 88 0.61 -4.13 17.64
N MET A 89 0.11 -3.32 16.70
CA MET A 89 0.66 -2.00 16.36
C MET A 89 -0.35 -0.88 16.65
N PRO A 90 0.10 0.30 17.11
CA PRO A 90 -0.74 1.48 17.10
C PRO A 90 -1.16 1.84 15.68
N MET A 91 -2.35 2.44 15.56
CA MET A 91 -2.97 2.77 14.29
C MET A 91 -3.19 4.28 14.15
N TYR A 92 -2.82 4.80 12.99
CA TYR A 92 -3.13 6.18 12.61
C TYR A 92 -4.06 6.17 11.40
N MET A 93 -4.93 7.17 11.28
CA MET A 93 -5.66 7.44 10.04
C MET A 93 -5.43 8.90 9.64
N SER A 94 -5.08 9.12 8.37
CA SER A 94 -4.70 10.45 7.89
C SER A 94 -5.67 11.03 6.86
N THR A 95 -5.99 12.31 7.00
CA THR A 95 -6.83 13.05 6.03
C THR A 95 -6.42 14.53 5.94
N LYS A 96 -7.10 15.31 5.11
CA LYS A 96 -7.04 16.78 5.09
C LYS A 96 -8.39 17.41 5.46
N ASN A 97 -9.03 16.93 6.54
CA ASN A 97 -10.37 17.36 6.95
C ASN A 97 -10.49 18.84 7.38
N THR A 98 -9.39 19.55 7.60
CA THR A 98 -9.43 21.02 7.79
C THR A 98 -9.81 21.76 6.50
N ILE A 99 -9.49 21.18 5.34
CA ILE A 99 -9.82 21.69 4.01
C ILE A 99 -11.08 21.00 3.48
N LEU A 100 -11.06 19.66 3.41
CA LEU A 100 -12.19 18.86 2.94
C LEU A 100 -13.14 18.50 4.10
N LYS A 101 -13.72 19.53 4.72
CA LYS A 101 -14.50 19.41 5.98
C LYS A 101 -15.60 18.36 5.96
N LYS A 102 -16.30 18.20 4.82
CA LYS A 102 -17.36 17.19 4.66
C LYS A 102 -16.80 15.85 4.20
N TYR A 103 -16.02 15.83 3.11
CA TYR A 103 -15.53 14.59 2.49
C TYR A 103 -14.57 13.83 3.41
N ASP A 104 -13.48 14.48 3.83
CA ASP A 104 -12.48 13.88 4.71
C ASP A 104 -12.93 13.86 6.18
N GLY A 105 -13.82 14.78 6.56
CA GLY A 105 -14.53 14.71 7.83
C GLY A 105 -15.30 13.40 7.97
N ARG A 106 -15.96 12.93 6.90
CA ARG A 106 -16.71 11.68 6.93
C ARG A 106 -15.83 10.44 7.18
N PHE A 107 -14.61 10.41 6.64
CA PHE A 107 -13.63 9.36 6.97
C PHE A 107 -13.28 9.39 8.45
N LYS A 108 -12.92 10.57 8.98
CA LYS A 108 -12.60 10.77 10.39
C LYS A 108 -13.73 10.30 11.30
N ASP A 109 -14.94 10.75 11.04
CA ASP A 109 -16.10 10.46 11.87
C ASP A 109 -16.42 8.97 11.88
N ILE A 110 -16.44 8.31 10.71
CA ILE A 110 -16.71 6.87 10.62
C ILE A 110 -15.65 6.06 11.37
N PHE A 111 -14.36 6.36 11.19
CA PHE A 111 -13.29 5.66 11.91
C PHE A 111 -13.41 5.85 13.42
N GLN A 112 -13.69 7.08 13.89
CA GLN A 112 -13.84 7.35 15.32
C GLN A 112 -15.05 6.61 15.89
N GLU A 113 -16.20 6.67 15.21
CA GLU A 113 -17.41 5.98 15.66
C GLU A 113 -17.21 4.47 15.77
N ILE A 114 -16.57 3.85 14.77
CA ILE A 114 -16.27 2.42 14.77
C ILE A 114 -15.29 2.06 15.89
N TYR A 115 -14.23 2.85 16.06
CA TYR A 115 -13.24 2.65 17.12
C TYR A 115 -13.90 2.65 18.51
N GLU A 116 -14.64 3.70 18.84
CA GLU A 116 -15.28 3.85 20.16
C GLU A 116 -16.31 2.74 20.42
N LYS A 117 -17.10 2.38 19.42
CA LYS A 117 -18.17 1.38 19.57
C LYS A 117 -17.64 -0.05 19.67
N GLN A 118 -16.54 -0.38 18.99
CA GLN A 118 -16.17 -1.79 18.77
C GLN A 118 -14.72 -2.15 19.13
N TYR A 119 -13.74 -1.26 18.93
CA TYR A 119 -12.32 -1.65 18.98
C TYR A 119 -11.55 -1.08 20.18
N ARG A 120 -12.03 0.01 20.78
CA ARG A 120 -11.32 0.73 21.85
C ARG A 120 -10.86 -0.17 22.99
N LYS A 121 -11.75 -1.03 23.51
CA LYS A 121 -11.42 -1.94 24.62
C LYS A 121 -10.30 -2.91 24.29
N GLU A 122 -10.28 -3.43 23.05
CA GLU A 122 -9.24 -4.37 22.59
C GLU A 122 -7.90 -3.68 22.33
N PHE A 123 -7.93 -2.43 21.85
CA PHE A 123 -6.73 -1.60 21.71
C PHE A 123 -6.11 -1.28 23.07
N GLU A 124 -6.93 -0.81 24.01
CA GLU A 124 -6.50 -0.49 25.38
C GLU A 124 -5.95 -1.73 26.11
N SER A 125 -6.56 -2.91 25.95
CA SER A 125 -6.06 -4.14 26.58
C SER A 125 -4.70 -4.60 26.05
N LYS A 126 -4.35 -4.23 24.81
CA LYS A 126 -3.05 -4.48 24.19
C LYS A 126 -2.04 -3.32 24.37
N GLY A 127 -2.45 -2.23 25.01
CA GLY A 127 -1.60 -1.04 25.19
C GLY A 127 -1.28 -0.30 23.88
N ILE A 128 -2.12 -0.46 22.85
CA ILE A 128 -2.01 0.26 21.58
C ILE A 128 -3.17 1.27 21.45
N TRP A 129 -3.05 2.21 20.51
CA TRP A 129 -4.03 3.30 20.36
C TRP A 129 -4.42 3.51 18.89
N TYR A 130 -5.53 4.23 18.70
CA TYR A 130 -5.94 4.81 17.43
C TYR A 130 -5.88 6.33 17.51
N GLU A 131 -5.37 6.99 16.47
CA GLU A 131 -5.38 8.44 16.35
C GLU A 131 -5.66 8.90 14.91
N HIS A 132 -6.55 9.89 14.75
CA HIS A 132 -6.69 10.62 13.50
C HIS A 132 -5.68 11.78 13.44
N ARG A 133 -5.02 11.95 12.29
CA ARG A 133 -4.10 13.06 12.05
C ARG A 133 -4.32 13.74 10.71
N LEU A 134 -3.88 14.99 10.63
CA LEU A 134 -3.75 15.65 9.34
C LEU A 134 -2.58 15.04 8.57
N ILE A 135 -2.75 14.82 7.27
CA ILE A 135 -1.78 14.10 6.42
C ILE A 135 -0.38 14.75 6.44
N ASP A 136 -0.30 16.07 6.48
CA ASP A 136 0.95 16.83 6.55
C ASP A 136 1.70 16.59 7.87
N ASP A 137 0.99 16.54 9.00
CA ASP A 137 1.61 16.16 10.28
C ASP A 137 1.98 14.67 10.28
N MET A 138 1.10 13.80 9.78
CA MET A 138 1.33 12.36 9.74
C MET A 138 2.60 11.99 8.97
N VAL A 139 2.83 12.54 7.77
CA VAL A 139 4.04 12.24 7.01
C VAL A 139 5.31 12.77 7.70
N ALA A 140 5.23 13.94 8.35
CA ALA A 140 6.35 14.47 9.12
C ALA A 140 6.69 13.59 10.33
N GLN A 141 5.67 13.08 11.03
CA GLN A 141 5.86 12.17 12.16
C GLN A 141 6.33 10.78 11.72
N MET A 142 5.83 10.27 10.59
CA MET A 142 6.27 9.00 10.01
C MET A 142 7.78 9.01 9.76
N VAL A 143 8.31 10.05 9.10
CA VAL A 143 9.74 10.18 8.80
C VAL A 143 10.61 10.29 10.07
N LYS A 144 10.11 10.97 11.11
CA LYS A 144 10.83 11.14 12.39
C LYS A 144 10.74 9.93 13.33
N SER A 145 9.80 9.02 13.09
CA SER A 145 9.52 7.89 13.96
C SER A 145 10.58 6.78 13.87
N GLU A 146 10.48 5.81 14.78
CA GLU A 146 11.20 4.54 14.67
C GLU A 146 10.47 3.47 13.83
N GLY A 147 9.32 3.83 13.23
CA GLY A 147 8.37 2.89 12.63
C GLY A 147 7.52 2.15 13.66
N GLY A 148 6.98 0.98 13.30
CA GLY A 148 6.19 0.12 14.20
C GLY A 148 4.74 0.57 14.33
N MET A 149 4.12 0.96 13.21
CA MET A 149 2.77 1.50 13.17
C MET A 149 2.05 1.09 11.89
N LEU A 150 0.72 1.03 11.97
CA LEU A 150 -0.16 0.97 10.81
C LEU A 150 -0.71 2.36 10.54
N ILE A 151 -0.62 2.83 9.28
CA ILE A 151 -1.19 4.10 8.85
C ILE A 151 -2.24 3.82 7.78
N ALA A 152 -3.51 4.00 8.16
CA ALA A 152 -4.64 3.96 7.24
C ALA A 152 -4.67 5.26 6.44
N MET A 153 -4.55 5.12 5.13
CA MET A 153 -4.48 6.22 4.17
C MET A 153 -5.60 6.08 3.13
N LYS A 154 -6.14 7.23 2.72
CA LYS A 154 -7.05 7.31 1.58
C LYS A 154 -6.37 6.78 0.32
N ASN A 155 -7.16 6.49 -0.71
CA ASN A 155 -6.70 5.76 -1.89
C ASN A 155 -5.40 6.35 -2.49
N TYR A 156 -5.40 7.65 -2.77
CA TYR A 156 -4.26 8.34 -3.37
C TYR A 156 -3.07 8.47 -2.42
N ASP A 157 -3.32 8.82 -1.16
CA ASP A 157 -2.26 8.98 -0.16
C ASP A 157 -1.55 7.63 0.06
N GLY A 158 -2.32 6.53 0.16
CA GLY A 158 -1.78 5.19 0.35
C GLY A 158 -0.95 4.71 -0.85
N ASP A 159 -1.37 5.03 -2.07
CA ASP A 159 -0.60 4.74 -3.28
C ASP A 159 0.78 5.41 -3.22
N VAL A 160 0.81 6.73 -3.08
CA VAL A 160 2.06 7.52 -3.09
C VAL A 160 2.95 7.20 -1.90
N GLN A 161 2.39 7.10 -0.69
CA GLN A 161 3.20 6.90 0.51
C GLN A 161 3.70 5.46 0.64
N SER A 162 3.02 4.47 0.06
CA SER A 162 3.53 3.10 0.03
C SER A 162 4.86 3.00 -0.71
N ASP A 163 5.01 3.72 -1.83
CA ASP A 163 6.26 3.82 -2.58
C ASP A 163 7.38 4.48 -1.76
N ILE A 164 7.06 5.58 -1.05
CA ILE A 164 8.02 6.28 -0.19
C ILE A 164 8.49 5.38 0.95
N VAL A 165 7.56 4.66 1.60
CA VAL A 165 7.90 3.71 2.66
C VAL A 165 8.77 2.60 2.10
N ALA A 166 8.38 1.97 0.99
CA ALA A 166 9.15 0.90 0.36
C ALA A 166 10.57 1.34 0.00
N GLN A 167 10.71 2.51 -0.63
CA GLN A 167 12.01 3.07 -0.98
C GLN A 167 12.82 3.44 0.27
N GLY A 168 12.18 3.97 1.32
CA GLY A 168 12.82 4.27 2.60
C GLY A 168 13.35 3.03 3.33
N PHE A 169 12.70 1.88 3.16
CA PHE A 169 13.17 0.57 3.63
C PHE A 169 14.21 -0.08 2.71
N GLY A 170 14.44 0.45 1.51
CA GLY A 170 15.61 0.16 0.67
C GLY A 170 15.30 0.01 -0.81
N SER A 171 14.16 -0.58 -1.17
CA SER A 171 13.74 -0.80 -2.56
C SER A 171 12.25 -1.13 -2.65
N LEU A 172 11.60 -0.65 -3.72
CA LEU A 172 10.25 -1.09 -4.10
C LEU A 172 10.14 -2.60 -4.26
N GLY A 173 11.23 -3.28 -4.65
CA GLY A 173 11.30 -4.73 -4.78
C GLY A 173 11.23 -5.50 -3.46
N LEU A 174 11.25 -4.81 -2.31
CA LEU A 174 11.18 -5.42 -0.97
C LEU A 174 9.84 -5.18 -0.26
N MET A 175 8.83 -4.66 -0.95
CA MET A 175 7.50 -4.40 -0.39
C MET A 175 6.49 -5.46 -0.85
N THR A 176 5.66 -5.93 0.09
CA THR A 176 4.51 -6.79 -0.19
C THR A 176 3.24 -5.96 -0.29
N SER A 177 2.34 -6.27 -1.23
CA SER A 177 0.99 -5.71 -1.30
C SER A 177 -0.03 -6.83 -1.21
N VAL A 178 -1.02 -6.66 -0.32
CA VAL A 178 -2.14 -7.60 -0.16
C VAL A 178 -3.43 -6.80 0.02
N LEU A 179 -4.36 -6.97 -0.91
CA LEU A 179 -5.73 -6.51 -0.78
C LEU A 179 -6.54 -7.53 0.01
N ILE A 180 -7.29 -7.04 1.01
CA ILE A 180 -8.16 -7.86 1.86
C ILE A 180 -9.57 -7.31 1.78
N THR A 181 -10.55 -8.16 1.48
CA THR A 181 -11.96 -7.76 1.52
C THR A 181 -12.50 -7.73 2.96
N PRO A 182 -13.54 -6.92 3.24
CA PRO A 182 -14.08 -6.77 4.61
C PRO A 182 -14.57 -8.07 5.26
N ASP A 183 -14.95 -9.07 4.47
CA ASP A 183 -15.37 -10.39 4.94
C ASP A 183 -14.21 -11.25 5.47
N GLY A 184 -12.96 -10.84 5.23
CA GLY A 184 -11.74 -11.55 5.62
C GLY A 184 -11.55 -12.88 4.89
N LYS A 185 -12.25 -13.11 3.78
CA LYS A 185 -12.19 -14.37 3.01
C LYS A 185 -11.52 -14.21 1.65
N THR A 186 -11.67 -13.05 1.01
CA THR A 186 -11.06 -12.80 -0.30
C THR A 186 -9.79 -11.99 -0.14
N PHE A 187 -8.73 -12.49 -0.79
CA PHE A 187 -7.40 -11.91 -0.75
C PHE A 187 -6.87 -11.83 -2.18
N GLU A 188 -6.21 -10.73 -2.48
CA GLU A 188 -5.44 -10.55 -3.69
C GLU A 188 -4.04 -10.10 -3.25
N ALA A 189 -3.01 -10.75 -3.78
CA ALA A 189 -1.62 -10.49 -3.41
C ALA A 189 -0.86 -10.14 -4.68
N GLU A 190 -0.22 -8.97 -4.66
CA GLU A 190 0.50 -8.42 -5.80
C GLU A 190 1.89 -7.91 -5.36
N ALA A 191 2.75 -7.71 -6.36
CA ALA A 191 3.95 -6.92 -6.15
C ALA A 191 3.54 -5.44 -6.08
N ALA A 192 4.08 -4.70 -5.10
CA ALA A 192 3.77 -3.27 -4.95
C ALA A 192 4.29 -2.40 -6.11
N HIS A 193 5.22 -2.91 -6.92
CA HIS A 193 5.83 -2.17 -8.02
C HIS A 193 5.18 -2.48 -9.38
N GLY A 194 5.30 -1.55 -10.33
CA GLY A 194 4.86 -1.74 -11.72
C GLY A 194 5.75 -2.70 -12.54
N THR A 195 5.52 -2.75 -13.85
CA THR A 195 6.11 -3.72 -14.79
C THR A 195 7.58 -3.44 -15.20
N VAL A 196 8.23 -2.44 -14.60
CA VAL A 196 9.65 -2.10 -14.82
C VAL A 196 10.01 -1.94 -16.32
N THR A 197 9.21 -1.17 -17.06
CA THR A 197 9.32 -0.99 -18.54
C THR A 197 10.75 -0.68 -19.01
N ARG A 198 11.52 0.09 -18.25
CA ARG A 198 12.92 0.40 -18.57
C ARG A 198 13.78 -0.86 -18.70
N HIS A 199 13.64 -1.82 -17.79
CA HIS A 199 14.38 -3.09 -17.85
C HIS A 199 13.85 -3.97 -18.99
N PHE A 200 12.53 -3.97 -19.21
CA PHE A 200 11.93 -4.73 -20.31
C PHE A 200 12.46 -4.28 -21.68
N ARG A 201 12.68 -2.97 -21.89
CA ARG A 201 13.29 -2.45 -23.14
C ARG A 201 14.72 -2.92 -23.35
N GLU A 202 15.50 -3.11 -22.29
CA GLU A 202 16.86 -3.68 -22.39
C GLU A 202 16.81 -5.19 -22.67
N HIS A 203 15.91 -5.90 -22.01
CA HIS A 203 15.66 -7.32 -22.30
C HIS A 203 15.27 -7.56 -23.77
N GLN A 204 14.41 -6.71 -24.36
CA GLN A 204 14.02 -6.80 -25.78
C GLN A 204 15.20 -6.64 -26.75
N LYS A 205 16.28 -5.97 -26.33
CA LYS A 205 17.51 -5.82 -27.12
C LYS A 205 18.49 -6.98 -26.92
N GLY A 206 18.17 -7.95 -26.06
CA GLY A 206 19.08 -9.02 -25.65
C GLY A 206 20.11 -8.60 -24.59
N ASN A 207 19.98 -7.40 -24.01
CA ASN A 207 20.89 -6.92 -22.98
C ASN A 207 20.56 -7.56 -21.61
N PRO A 208 21.57 -7.82 -20.75
CA PRO A 208 21.33 -8.33 -19.41
C PRO A 208 20.55 -7.32 -18.57
N THR A 209 19.66 -7.84 -17.70
CA THR A 209 18.88 -7.05 -16.74
C THR A 209 19.18 -7.51 -15.32
N SER A 210 18.97 -6.62 -14.35
CA SER A 210 19.05 -6.92 -12.92
C SER A 210 17.81 -6.35 -12.24
N THR A 211 16.67 -6.99 -12.49
CA THR A 211 15.36 -6.66 -11.93
C THR A 211 15.16 -7.48 -10.68
N ASN A 212 14.79 -6.85 -9.57
CA ASN A 212 14.51 -7.53 -8.30
C ASN A 212 13.19 -8.31 -8.37
N PRO A 213 13.19 -9.66 -8.25
CA PRO A 213 11.97 -10.45 -8.33
C PRO A 213 11.33 -10.71 -6.95
N ILE A 214 11.92 -10.24 -5.83
CA ILE A 214 11.50 -10.60 -4.47
C ILE A 214 10.02 -10.26 -4.24
N ALA A 215 9.57 -9.04 -4.51
CA ALA A 215 8.16 -8.67 -4.35
C ALA A 215 7.21 -9.55 -5.18
N SER A 216 7.61 -9.96 -6.38
CA SER A 216 6.82 -10.87 -7.23
C SER A 216 6.77 -12.29 -6.66
N ILE A 217 7.88 -12.79 -6.10
CA ILE A 217 7.89 -14.07 -5.37
C ILE A 217 6.99 -13.99 -4.14
N PHE A 218 7.06 -12.88 -3.39
CA PHE A 218 6.25 -12.69 -2.21
C PHE A 218 4.75 -12.55 -2.53
N ALA A 219 4.38 -12.02 -3.69
CA ALA A 219 2.97 -12.05 -4.13
C ALA A 219 2.44 -13.50 -4.22
N TRP A 220 3.23 -14.41 -4.80
CA TRP A 220 2.91 -15.84 -4.82
C TRP A 220 2.86 -16.45 -3.42
N THR A 221 3.90 -16.27 -2.61
CA THR A 221 3.95 -16.91 -1.28
C THR A 221 2.86 -16.40 -0.35
N ARG A 222 2.53 -15.11 -0.39
CA ARG A 222 1.41 -14.54 0.39
C ARG A 222 0.07 -15.15 -0.03
N GLY A 223 -0.16 -15.31 -1.34
CA GLY A 223 -1.35 -16.00 -1.85
C GLY A 223 -1.41 -17.47 -1.43
N LEU A 224 -0.30 -18.20 -1.56
CA LEU A 224 -0.20 -19.62 -1.19
C LEU A 224 -0.36 -19.85 0.31
N ALA A 225 0.29 -19.04 1.15
CA ALA A 225 0.14 -19.10 2.60
C ALA A 225 -1.33 -18.88 3.00
N LYS A 226 -1.97 -17.85 2.42
CA LYS A 226 -3.40 -17.60 2.67
C LYS A 226 -4.29 -18.75 2.21
N ARG A 227 -4.02 -19.33 1.04
CA ARG A 227 -4.74 -20.52 0.55
C ARG A 227 -4.60 -21.69 1.52
N GLY A 228 -3.38 -21.94 1.99
CA GLY A 228 -3.07 -22.98 2.99
C GLY A 228 -3.79 -22.76 4.32
N GLU A 229 -3.85 -21.52 4.82
CA GLU A 229 -4.64 -21.17 6.02
C GLU A 229 -6.14 -21.46 5.82
N LEU A 230 -6.71 -21.07 4.68
CA LEU A 230 -8.13 -21.26 4.39
C LEU A 230 -8.51 -22.73 4.21
N ASP A 231 -7.60 -23.56 3.68
CA ASP A 231 -7.80 -25.00 3.48
C ASP A 231 -7.35 -25.86 4.66
N GLY A 232 -6.71 -25.28 5.69
CA GLY A 232 -6.09 -26.05 6.77
C GLY A 232 -4.95 -26.95 6.27
N THR A 233 -4.17 -26.49 5.29
CA THR A 233 -3.04 -27.21 4.68
C THR A 233 -1.70 -26.61 5.15
N PRO A 234 -1.17 -27.01 6.33
CA PRO A 234 0.03 -26.41 6.92
C PRO A 234 1.30 -26.61 6.09
N GLU A 235 1.36 -27.64 5.26
CA GLU A 235 2.49 -27.91 4.36
C GLU A 235 2.64 -26.80 3.31
N LEU A 236 1.52 -26.26 2.81
CA LEU A 236 1.52 -25.17 1.84
C LEU A 236 1.99 -23.86 2.49
N VAL A 237 1.55 -23.60 3.71
CA VAL A 237 2.02 -22.45 4.51
C VAL A 237 3.54 -22.54 4.72
N LYS A 238 4.01 -23.70 5.18
CA LYS A 238 5.44 -23.95 5.41
C LYS A 238 6.28 -23.84 4.14
N PHE A 239 5.75 -24.27 3.00
CA PHE A 239 6.40 -24.09 1.69
C PHE A 239 6.56 -22.61 1.34
N ALA A 240 5.48 -21.83 1.47
CA ALA A 240 5.48 -20.40 1.19
C ALA A 240 6.49 -19.65 2.09
N GLU A 241 6.46 -19.91 3.41
CA GLU A 241 7.41 -19.33 4.37
C GLU A 241 8.85 -19.71 4.06
N SER A 242 9.11 -20.97 3.67
CA SER A 242 10.46 -21.42 3.30
C SER A 242 10.99 -20.72 2.05
N LEU A 243 10.13 -20.39 1.09
CA LEU A 243 10.51 -19.65 -0.12
C LEU A 243 10.79 -18.16 0.19
N GLU A 244 10.01 -17.55 1.09
CA GLU A 244 10.30 -16.19 1.60
C GLU A 244 11.66 -16.16 2.31
N GLU A 245 11.92 -17.12 3.20
CA GLU A 245 13.20 -17.24 3.91
C GLU A 245 14.36 -17.47 2.94
N ALA A 246 14.17 -18.26 1.88
CA ALA A 246 15.19 -18.47 0.86
C ALA A 246 15.59 -17.16 0.16
N CYS A 247 14.63 -16.32 -0.21
CA CYS A 247 14.90 -15.01 -0.83
C CYS A 247 15.73 -14.11 0.09
N VAL A 248 15.35 -14.04 1.37
CA VAL A 248 16.07 -13.25 2.39
C VAL A 248 17.47 -13.80 2.61
N HIS A 249 17.61 -15.12 2.74
CA HIS A 249 18.90 -15.79 2.96
C HIS A 249 19.89 -15.54 1.81
N VAL A 250 19.43 -15.60 0.55
CA VAL A 250 20.27 -15.35 -0.63
C VAL A 250 20.84 -13.92 -0.61
N VAL A 251 20.03 -12.93 -0.20
CA VAL A 251 20.49 -11.53 -0.09
C VAL A 251 21.39 -11.33 1.13
N ASP A 252 20.92 -11.72 2.30
CA ASP A 252 21.51 -11.36 3.60
C ASP A 252 22.74 -12.21 3.95
N GLN A 253 22.67 -13.50 3.70
CA GLN A 253 23.70 -14.45 4.12
C GLN A 253 24.69 -14.78 3.00
N GLN A 254 24.23 -14.81 1.75
CA GLN A 254 25.09 -15.11 0.60
C GLN A 254 25.60 -13.85 -0.11
N GLY A 255 25.02 -12.68 0.17
CA GLY A 255 25.38 -11.42 -0.49
C GLY A 255 24.99 -11.38 -1.97
N ILE A 256 24.16 -12.31 -2.45
CA ILE A 256 23.71 -12.37 -3.84
C ILE A 256 22.45 -11.52 -3.96
N MET A 257 22.56 -10.40 -4.66
CA MET A 257 21.48 -9.43 -4.76
C MET A 257 21.44 -8.73 -6.11
N THR A 258 20.27 -8.20 -6.45
CA THR A 258 20.07 -7.41 -7.67
C THR A 258 20.58 -5.98 -7.51
N LYS A 259 20.71 -5.28 -8.63
CA LYS A 259 21.38 -3.98 -8.73
C LYS A 259 20.77 -2.90 -7.85
N ASP A 260 19.45 -2.89 -7.67
CA ASP A 260 18.75 -1.98 -6.77
C ASP A 260 19.23 -2.13 -5.33
N LEU A 261 19.34 -3.36 -4.82
CA LEU A 261 19.81 -3.63 -3.47
C LEU A 261 21.30 -3.32 -3.31
N ALA A 262 22.11 -3.65 -4.32
CA ALA A 262 23.53 -3.36 -4.34
C ALA A 262 23.80 -1.84 -4.26
N ILE A 263 23.01 -1.04 -5.00
CA ILE A 263 23.05 0.43 -4.90
C ILE A 263 22.65 0.89 -3.50
N SER A 264 21.56 0.37 -2.93
CA SER A 264 21.11 0.70 -1.57
C SER A 264 22.11 0.30 -0.47
N CYS A 265 23.01 -0.65 -0.77
CA CYS A 265 24.13 -1.05 0.08
C CYS A 265 25.42 -0.24 -0.15
N GLY A 266 25.43 0.74 -1.07
CA GLY A 266 26.63 1.49 -1.42
C GLY A 266 27.67 0.68 -2.20
N LYS A 267 27.25 -0.45 -2.80
CA LYS A 267 28.09 -1.39 -3.54
C LYS A 267 27.59 -1.57 -4.98
N PRO A 268 27.58 -0.51 -5.81
CA PRO A 268 26.88 -0.51 -7.11
C PRO A 268 27.43 -1.49 -8.15
N LYS A 269 28.57 -2.15 -7.88
CA LYS A 269 29.21 -3.15 -8.74
C LYS A 269 28.95 -4.60 -8.26
N ASP A 270 28.45 -4.79 -7.05
CA ASP A 270 28.31 -6.09 -6.41
C ASP A 270 26.87 -6.59 -6.57
N PHE A 271 26.46 -6.85 -7.82
CA PHE A 271 25.12 -7.34 -8.15
C PHE A 271 25.16 -8.47 -9.17
N VAL A 272 24.08 -9.25 -9.22
CA VAL A 272 23.84 -10.29 -10.22
C VAL A 272 22.69 -9.92 -11.15
N THR A 273 22.60 -10.59 -12.30
CA THR A 273 21.46 -10.46 -13.22
C THR A 273 20.18 -11.07 -12.64
N THR A 274 19.04 -10.75 -13.25
CA THR A 274 17.72 -11.27 -12.86
C THR A 274 17.69 -12.81 -12.81
N GLY A 275 18.29 -13.47 -13.80
CA GLY A 275 18.34 -14.94 -13.88
C GLY A 275 19.22 -15.55 -12.79
N GLU A 276 20.43 -15.02 -12.61
CA GLU A 276 21.37 -15.50 -11.60
C GLU A 276 20.81 -15.40 -10.17
N TYR A 277 20.05 -14.34 -9.86
CA TYR A 277 19.36 -14.23 -8.56
C TYR A 277 18.28 -15.32 -8.41
N LEU A 278 17.46 -15.53 -9.43
CA LEU A 278 16.42 -16.58 -9.40
C LEU A 278 17.04 -17.97 -9.25
N ASP A 279 18.14 -18.26 -9.95
CA ASP A 279 18.87 -19.53 -9.85
C ASP A 279 19.43 -19.74 -8.43
N ALA A 280 19.93 -18.68 -7.79
CA ALA A 280 20.41 -18.74 -6.41
C ALA A 280 19.27 -19.05 -5.42
N VAL A 281 18.09 -18.42 -5.59
CA VAL A 281 16.89 -18.72 -4.79
C VAL A 281 16.42 -20.15 -5.03
N GLU A 282 16.39 -20.62 -6.28
CA GLU A 282 16.01 -22.00 -6.62
C GLU A 282 16.95 -23.01 -5.96
N LYS A 283 18.27 -22.79 -6.05
CA LYS A 283 19.28 -23.65 -5.42
C LYS A 283 19.11 -23.70 -3.90
N ARG A 284 18.85 -22.55 -3.26
CA ARG A 284 18.57 -22.49 -1.82
C ARG A 284 17.29 -23.27 -1.48
N MET A 285 16.22 -23.08 -2.25
CA MET A 285 14.95 -23.77 -2.01
C MET A 285 15.07 -25.29 -2.17
N LYS A 286 15.79 -25.78 -3.20
CA LYS A 286 16.10 -27.21 -3.36
C LYS A 286 16.82 -27.79 -2.15
N SER A 287 17.80 -27.06 -1.59
CA SER A 287 18.48 -27.47 -0.36
C SER A 287 17.55 -27.52 0.85
N VAL A 288 16.65 -26.55 1.01
CA VAL A 288 15.68 -26.53 2.11
C VAL A 288 14.72 -27.70 2.00
N LEU A 289 14.19 -27.97 0.80
CA LEU A 289 13.30 -29.10 0.56
C LEU A 289 13.99 -30.46 0.74
N GLY A 290 15.23 -30.61 0.25
CA GLY A 290 16.02 -31.84 0.40
C GLY A 290 16.42 -32.16 1.85
N SER A 291 16.43 -31.16 2.75
CA SER A 291 16.64 -31.37 4.19
C SER A 291 15.36 -31.73 4.98
N LYS A 292 14.18 -31.60 4.35
CA LYS A 292 12.85 -31.78 4.95
C LYS A 292 12.10 -33.02 4.41
N LEU A 293 12.71 -33.75 3.45
CA LEU A 293 12.28 -35.04 2.88
C LEU A 293 13.27 -36.12 3.30
#